data_AF-A0A7X7TWU8-F1
#
_entry.id   AF-A0A7X7TWU8-F1
#
_cell.length_a   1.000
_cell.length_b   1.000
_cell.length_c   1.000
_cell.angle_alpha   90.00
_cell.angle_beta   90.00
_cell.angle_gamma   90.00
#
_symmetry.space_group_name_H-M   'P 1'
#
loop_
_entity.id
_entity.type
_entity.pdbx_description
1 polymer ?
#
loop_
_entity_poly.entity_id
_entity_poly.type
_entity_poly.pdbx_seq_one_letter_code
_entity_poly.pdbx_strand_id
1 'polypeptide(L)'
;MKMKYLLPAAIFSILFFLKLNLFAQVQSSTYSKTKSNIELDWGRDAEIIDHPVYGVIVMSRDRWKNWVFRSMIIIMVYISLMFVILAIPKNSEINFIVSYILCGSTFVISFWESLSGWMLTRLNSYGYGWSFMLVSLPMYVASYFSTMRIKRYDISYAQIKEEFRKMSEVEAKNYTDPRLSPISGIPGDWEDEDFIKPKGV
;
A
#
# COMPACT_ATOMS: atom_id res chain seq x y z
N MET A 1 -20.27 -3.77 -3.90
CA MET A 1 -19.64 -4.96 -4.52
C MET A 1 -19.56 -6.04 -3.45
N LYS A 2 -20.15 -7.22 -3.70
CA LYS A 2 -20.47 -8.23 -2.68
C LYS A 2 -19.22 -8.74 -1.94
N MET A 3 -19.24 -8.63 -0.61
CA MET A 3 -18.23 -9.05 0.38
C MET A 3 -17.90 -10.56 0.34
N LYS A 4 -18.58 -11.35 -0.52
CA LYS A 4 -18.47 -12.80 -0.64
C LYS A 4 -17.13 -13.29 -1.23
N TYR A 5 -16.38 -12.44 -1.93
CA TYR A 5 -15.10 -12.83 -2.55
C TYR A 5 -13.85 -12.44 -1.74
N LEU A 6 -13.98 -11.58 -0.72
CA LEU A 6 -12.85 -11.18 0.14
C LEU A 6 -12.50 -12.24 1.19
N LEU A 7 -13.51 -12.93 1.70
CA LEU A 7 -13.36 -13.97 2.73
C LEU A 7 -12.56 -15.20 2.26
N PRO A 8 -12.83 -15.82 1.09
CA PRO A 8 -12.04 -16.96 0.63
C PRO A 8 -10.60 -16.58 0.25
N ALA A 9 -10.36 -15.37 -0.27
CA ALA A 9 -9.02 -14.89 -0.57
C ALA A 9 -8.18 -14.63 0.70
N ALA A 10 -8.80 -14.10 1.76
CA ALA A 10 -8.16 -13.93 3.05
C ALA A 10 -7.85 -15.28 3.72
N ILE A 11 -8.78 -16.24 3.67
CA ILE A 11 -8.58 -17.59 4.21
C ILE A 11 -7.46 -18.32 3.45
N PHE A 12 -7.41 -18.20 2.12
CA PHE A 12 -6.34 -18.78 1.31
C PHE A 12 -4.98 -18.14 1.63
N SER A 13 -4.93 -16.82 1.77
CA SER A 13 -3.71 -16.10 2.17
C SER A 13 -3.23 -16.50 3.57
N ILE A 14 -4.15 -16.69 4.53
CA ILE A 14 -3.82 -17.10 5.90
C ILE A 14 -3.33 -18.55 5.93
N LEU A 15 -3.98 -19.47 5.22
CA LEU A 15 -3.56 -20.86 5.11
C LEU A 15 -2.20 -21.00 4.41
N PHE A 16 -1.95 -20.18 3.37
CA PHE A 16 -0.64 -20.11 2.72
C PHE A 16 0.45 -19.58 3.65
N PHE A 17 0.15 -18.52 4.43
CA PHE A 17 1.08 -17.96 5.44
C PHE A 17 1.37 -18.94 6.59
N LEU A 18 0.38 -19.68 7.08
CA LEU A 18 0.56 -20.71 8.11
C LEU A 18 1.46 -21.84 7.61
N LYS A 19 1.32 -22.23 6.34
CA LYS A 19 2.19 -23.24 5.73
C LYS A 19 3.63 -22.72 5.55
N LEU A 20 3.83 -21.44 5.25
CA LEU A 20 5.17 -20.84 5.18
C LEU A 20 5.83 -20.69 6.56
N ASN A 21 5.08 -20.28 7.60
CA ASN A 21 5.62 -20.10 8.95
C ASN A 21 6.06 -21.43 9.60
N LEU A 22 5.35 -22.53 9.32
CA LEU A 22 5.72 -23.85 9.84
C LEU A 22 7.04 -24.37 9.23
N PHE A 23 7.42 -23.89 8.04
CA PHE A 23 8.70 -24.19 7.39
C PHE A 23 9.80 -23.16 7.71
N ALA A 24 9.45 -21.97 8.20
CA ALA A 24 10.40 -20.93 8.60
C ALA A 24 11.03 -21.17 9.99
N GLN A 25 10.64 -22.22 10.70
CA GLN A 25 11.24 -22.63 11.98
C GLN A 25 12.65 -23.24 11.84
N VAL A 26 13.31 -23.02 10.70
CA VAL A 26 14.68 -23.47 10.43
C VAL A 26 15.69 -22.53 11.08
N GLN A 27 16.09 -22.94 12.28
CA GLN A 27 17.40 -22.73 12.90
C GLN A 27 17.97 -21.31 12.91
N SER A 28 17.72 -20.60 14.01
CA SER A 28 18.70 -19.64 14.52
C SER A 28 19.91 -20.41 15.08
N SER A 29 20.98 -20.55 14.30
CA SER A 29 22.27 -20.96 14.85
C SER A 29 22.91 -19.75 15.55
N THR A 30 22.84 -19.76 16.88
CA THR A 30 23.65 -18.90 17.74
C THR A 30 25.11 -19.34 17.64
N TYR A 31 25.95 -18.55 16.97
CA TYR A 31 27.40 -18.75 17.00
C TYR A 31 27.97 -18.23 18.34
N SER A 32 28.33 -19.16 19.22
CA SER A 32 29.16 -18.88 20.40
C SER A 32 30.57 -18.53 19.94
N LYS A 33 31.03 -17.31 20.26
CA LYS A 33 32.37 -16.84 19.92
C LYS A 33 33.37 -17.31 20.98
N THR A 34 33.83 -18.56 20.89
CA THR A 34 34.94 -19.06 21.71
C THR A 34 36.25 -18.91 20.92
N LYS A 35 37.18 -18.18 21.52
CA LYS A 35 38.47 -17.79 20.96
C LYS A 35 39.47 -18.95 21.10
N SER A 36 39.52 -19.84 20.12
CA SER A 36 40.63 -20.77 19.91
C SER A 36 40.90 -20.84 18.40
N ASN A 37 42.14 -21.10 17.98
CA ASN A 37 42.50 -21.19 16.57
C ASN A 37 41.69 -22.32 15.91
N ILE A 38 40.64 -21.94 15.19
CA ILE A 38 39.80 -22.87 14.43
C ILE A 38 40.49 -23.02 13.08
N GLU A 39 41.10 -24.18 12.82
CA GLU A 39 41.20 -24.67 11.45
C GLU A 39 39.76 -24.73 10.94
N LEU A 40 39.36 -23.70 10.18
CA LEU A 40 38.04 -23.63 9.60
C LEU A 40 37.95 -24.78 8.60
N ASP A 41 37.26 -25.86 9.00
CA ASP A 41 36.82 -26.91 8.11
C ASP A 41 35.75 -26.32 7.18
N TRP A 42 36.22 -25.65 6.12
CA TRP A 42 35.39 -24.99 5.11
C TRP A 42 34.64 -25.99 4.22
N GLY A 43 34.87 -27.30 4.37
CA GLY A 43 34.57 -28.31 3.35
C GLY A 43 33.10 -28.54 3.02
N ARG A 44 32.14 -28.12 3.87
CA ARG A 44 30.69 -28.33 3.62
C ARG A 44 29.88 -27.05 3.42
N ASP A 45 30.25 -25.98 4.11
CA ASP A 45 29.40 -24.79 4.26
C ASP A 45 29.85 -23.60 3.40
N ALA A 46 31.04 -23.68 2.79
CA ALA A 46 31.60 -22.63 1.97
C ALA A 46 31.98 -23.13 0.57
N GLU A 47 31.65 -22.32 -0.43
CA GLU A 47 32.10 -22.46 -1.80
C GLU A 47 33.32 -21.55 -1.99
N ILE A 48 34.43 -22.17 -2.36
CA ILE A 48 35.68 -21.50 -2.65
C ILE A 48 35.74 -21.30 -4.17
N ILE A 49 35.73 -20.04 -4.60
CA ILE A 49 35.82 -19.66 -6.01
C ILE A 49 37.17 -18.99 -6.22
N ASP A 50 38.00 -19.58 -7.07
CA ASP A 50 39.27 -18.97 -7.47
C ASP A 50 39.03 -18.00 -8.63
N HIS A 51 39.12 -16.69 -8.34
CA HIS A 51 38.96 -15.64 -9.33
C HIS A 51 40.33 -15.09 -9.77
N PRO A 52 40.62 -14.99 -11.08
CA PRO A 52 41.96 -14.60 -11.57
C PRO A 52 42.40 -13.19 -11.16
N VAL A 53 41.44 -12.29 -10.87
CA VAL A 53 41.71 -10.89 -10.46
C VAL A 53 41.57 -10.65 -8.96
N TYR A 54 40.69 -11.40 -8.29
CA TYR A 54 40.29 -11.12 -6.89
C TYR A 54 40.82 -12.16 -5.90
N GLY A 55 41.58 -13.16 -6.39
CA GLY A 55 42.11 -14.25 -5.57
C GLY A 55 41.02 -15.24 -5.15
N VAL A 56 41.27 -15.91 -4.02
CA VAL A 56 40.37 -16.93 -3.46
C VAL A 56 39.20 -16.23 -2.76
N ILE A 57 38.01 -16.32 -3.33
CA ILE A 57 36.79 -15.80 -2.73
C ILE A 57 36.05 -16.94 -2.04
N VAL A 58 35.99 -16.88 -0.71
CA VAL A 58 35.22 -17.82 0.11
C VAL A 58 33.81 -17.27 0.32
N MET A 59 32.79 -17.97 -0.16
CA MET A 59 31.39 -17.58 -0.02
C MET A 59 30.59 -18.66 0.71
N SER A 60 29.67 -18.26 1.60
CA SER A 60 28.75 -19.22 2.21
C SER A 60 27.80 -19.81 1.15
N ARG A 61 27.57 -21.13 1.23
CA ARG A 61 26.62 -21.86 0.37
C ARG A 61 25.15 -21.47 0.65
N ASP A 62 24.86 -20.99 1.85
CA ASP A 62 23.51 -20.68 2.34
C ASP A 62 23.05 -19.23 2.11
N ARG A 63 23.69 -18.47 1.21
CA ARG A 63 23.34 -17.08 0.90
C ARG A 63 21.88 -16.88 0.49
N TRP A 64 21.28 -17.90 -0.12
CA TRP A 64 19.87 -17.88 -0.53
C TRP A 64 18.94 -17.72 0.69
N LYS A 65 19.28 -18.25 1.87
CA LYS A 65 18.46 -18.12 3.10
C LYS A 65 18.28 -16.66 3.49
N ASN A 66 19.36 -15.86 3.44
CA ASN A 66 19.30 -14.43 3.73
C ASN A 66 18.38 -13.68 2.74
N TRP A 67 18.36 -14.07 1.46
CA TRP A 67 17.46 -13.51 0.47
C TRP A 67 16.00 -13.91 0.70
N VAL A 68 15.74 -15.14 1.16
CA VAL A 68 14.39 -15.57 1.58
C VAL A 68 13.90 -14.71 2.75
N PHE A 69 14.72 -14.48 3.77
CA PHE A 69 14.36 -13.60 4.89
C PHE A 69 14.04 -12.17 4.44
N ARG A 70 14.86 -11.60 3.54
CA ARG A 70 14.60 -10.27 2.98
C ARG A 70 13.27 -10.21 2.22
N SER A 71 12.97 -11.24 1.43
CA SER A 71 11.71 -11.34 0.66
C SER A 71 10.49 -11.41 1.60
N MET A 72 10.58 -12.20 2.67
CA MET A 72 9.54 -12.23 3.70
C MET A 72 9.29 -10.86 4.35
N ILE A 73 10.36 -10.13 4.68
CA ILE A 73 10.24 -8.77 5.25
C ILE A 73 9.53 -7.83 4.25
N ILE A 74 9.89 -7.89 2.97
CA ILE A 74 9.27 -7.08 1.91
C ILE A 74 7.77 -7.36 1.82
N ILE A 75 7.35 -8.63 1.85
CA ILE A 75 5.94 -9.01 1.85
C ILE A 75 5.20 -8.46 3.07
N MET A 76 5.78 -8.55 4.27
CA MET A 76 5.15 -8.03 5.50
C MET A 76 4.99 -6.51 5.43
N VAL A 77 6.01 -5.79 4.95
CA VAL A 77 5.95 -4.34 4.74
C VAL A 77 4.88 -3.96 3.72
N TYR A 78 4.77 -4.71 2.62
CA TYR A 78 3.73 -4.51 1.61
C TYR A 78 2.32 -4.64 2.19
N ILE A 79 2.07 -5.72 2.95
CA ILE A 79 0.76 -5.96 3.58
C ILE A 79 0.42 -4.82 4.55
N SER A 80 1.37 -4.41 5.38
CA SER A 80 1.21 -3.30 6.31
C SER A 80 0.84 -1.99 5.60
N LEU A 81 1.57 -1.64 4.54
CA LEU A 81 1.28 -0.46 3.72
C LEU A 81 -0.11 -0.52 3.08
N MET A 82 -0.53 -1.68 2.60
CA MET A 82 -1.87 -1.83 2.03
C MET A 82 -2.98 -1.59 3.05
N PHE A 83 -2.82 -2.06 4.29
CA PHE A 83 -3.77 -1.73 5.35
C PHE A 83 -3.86 -0.24 5.62
N VAL A 84 -2.72 0.46 5.66
CA VAL A 84 -2.67 1.91 5.85
C VAL A 84 -3.40 2.64 4.71
N ILE A 85 -3.15 2.27 3.45
CA ILE A 85 -3.80 2.88 2.27
C ILE A 85 -5.33 2.75 2.34
N LEU A 86 -5.81 1.59 2.77
CA LEU A 86 -7.24 1.29 2.92
C LEU A 86 -7.88 2.01 4.12
N ALA A 87 -7.13 2.22 5.20
CA ALA A 87 -7.61 2.89 6.41
C ALA A 87 -7.69 4.41 6.28
N ILE A 88 -6.85 5.03 5.44
CA ILE A 88 -6.81 6.50 5.31
C ILE A 88 -8.12 7.04 4.68
N PRO A 89 -8.86 7.94 5.37
CA PRO A 89 -10.05 8.57 4.81
C PRO A 89 -9.68 9.51 3.66
N LYS A 90 -10.48 9.49 2.59
CA LYS A 90 -10.24 10.28 1.36
C LYS A 90 -11.11 11.54 1.31
N ASN A 91 -11.08 12.32 2.39
CA ASN A 91 -11.91 13.51 2.58
C ASN A 91 -11.18 14.84 2.33
N SER A 92 -9.84 14.83 2.25
CA SER A 92 -9.01 16.02 2.05
C SER A 92 -7.98 15.82 0.95
N GLU A 93 -7.57 16.91 0.30
CA GLU A 93 -6.55 16.91 -0.77
C GLU A 93 -5.21 16.32 -0.28
N ILE A 94 -4.81 16.65 0.95
CA ILE A 94 -3.59 16.11 1.58
C ILE A 94 -3.68 14.58 1.69
N ASN A 95 -4.83 14.05 2.12
CA ASN A 95 -5.02 12.61 2.24
C ASN A 95 -4.98 11.90 0.87
N PHE A 96 -5.42 12.57 -0.21
CA PHE A 96 -5.27 12.05 -1.56
C PHE A 96 -3.81 11.97 -1.98
N ILE A 97 -3.03 13.04 -1.81
CA ILE A 97 -1.60 13.08 -2.15
C ILE A 97 -0.84 11.98 -1.39
N VAL A 98 -1.05 11.87 -0.08
CA VAL A 98 -0.43 10.82 0.74
C VAL A 98 -0.81 9.42 0.23
N SER A 99 -2.07 9.22 -0.14
CA SER A 99 -2.53 7.93 -0.65
C SER A 99 -1.91 7.58 -2.01
N TYR A 100 -1.69 8.57 -2.89
CA TYR A 100 -0.99 8.37 -4.15
C TYR A 100 0.48 8.00 -3.94
N ILE A 101 1.18 8.70 -3.04
CA ILE A 101 2.58 8.39 -2.69
C ILE A 101 2.67 6.96 -2.14
N LEU A 102 1.80 6.61 -1.20
CA LEU A 102 1.79 5.27 -0.61
C LEU A 102 1.46 4.18 -1.65
N CYS A 103 0.53 4.42 -2.58
CA CYS A 103 0.26 3.50 -3.68
C CYS A 103 1.47 3.34 -4.62
N GLY A 104 2.14 4.43 -4.98
CA GLY A 104 3.41 4.38 -5.72
C GLY A 104 4.46 3.53 -5.01
N SER A 105 4.63 3.73 -3.70
CA SER A 105 5.54 2.93 -2.88
C SER A 105 5.19 1.44 -2.89
N THR A 106 3.90 1.08 -2.76
CA THR A 106 3.48 -0.34 -2.82
C THR A 106 3.78 -0.99 -4.17
N PHE A 107 3.70 -0.24 -5.26
CA PHE A 107 4.05 -0.71 -6.59
C PHE A 107 5.56 -0.98 -6.71
N VAL A 108 6.40 -0.05 -6.25
CA VAL A 108 7.86 -0.22 -6.20
C VAL A 108 8.25 -1.43 -5.36
N ILE A 109 7.59 -1.63 -4.22
CA ILE A 109 7.82 -2.79 -3.34
C ILE A 109 7.48 -4.10 -4.05
N SER A 110 6.36 -4.16 -4.77
CA SER A 110 5.99 -5.36 -5.54
C SER A 110 6.98 -5.67 -6.67
N PHE A 111 7.51 -4.62 -7.33
CA PHE A 111 8.59 -4.78 -8.30
C PHE A 111 9.88 -5.28 -7.64
N TRP A 112 10.25 -4.74 -6.49
CA TRP A 112 11.43 -5.19 -5.75
C TRP A 112 11.33 -6.65 -5.30
N GLU A 113 10.13 -7.10 -4.95
CA GLU A 113 9.88 -8.51 -4.63
C GLU A 113 9.99 -9.42 -5.86
N SER A 114 9.66 -8.94 -7.06
CA SER A 114 9.92 -9.70 -8.28
C SER A 114 11.42 -9.88 -8.53
N LEU A 115 12.24 -8.86 -8.20
CA LEU A 115 13.70 -8.92 -8.31
C LEU A 115 14.32 -9.83 -7.24
N SER A 116 13.78 -9.87 -6.02
CA SER A 116 14.24 -10.79 -4.98
C SER A 116 14.00 -12.25 -5.39
N GLY A 117 12.82 -12.55 -5.95
CA GLY A 117 12.51 -13.85 -6.57
C GLY A 117 13.45 -14.20 -7.72
N TRP A 118 13.77 -13.24 -8.59
CA TRP A 118 14.75 -13.42 -9.68
C TRP A 118 16.18 -13.69 -9.17
N MET A 119 16.60 -13.03 -8.09
CA MET A 119 17.90 -13.30 -7.49
C MET A 119 17.97 -14.71 -6.90
N LEU A 120 16.89 -15.19 -6.30
CA LEU A 120 16.81 -16.55 -5.75
C LEU A 120 16.90 -17.65 -6.81
N THR A 121 16.36 -17.43 -8.01
CA THR A 121 16.55 -18.39 -9.12
C THR A 121 18.01 -18.44 -9.57
N ARG A 122 18.74 -17.33 -9.52
CA ARG A 122 20.18 -17.28 -9.83
C ARG A 122 21.06 -17.96 -8.77
N LEU A 123 20.60 -18.02 -7.52
CA LEU A 123 21.31 -18.67 -6.40
C LEU A 123 21.02 -20.18 -6.30
N ASN A 124 20.64 -20.83 -7.41
CA ASN A 124 20.35 -22.26 -7.51
C ASN A 124 19.17 -22.74 -6.63
N SER A 125 18.35 -21.80 -6.15
CA SER A 125 17.18 -22.04 -5.31
C SER A 125 15.90 -21.81 -6.11
N TYR A 126 15.74 -22.58 -7.19
CA TYR A 126 14.67 -22.37 -8.18
C TYR A 126 13.26 -22.46 -7.58
N GLY A 127 13.03 -23.44 -6.69
CA GLY A 127 11.70 -23.62 -6.07
C GLY A 127 11.24 -22.38 -5.30
N TYR A 128 12.12 -21.82 -4.47
CA TYR A 128 11.82 -20.60 -3.73
C TYR A 128 11.74 -19.39 -4.67
N GLY A 129 12.66 -19.24 -5.61
CA GLY A 129 12.67 -18.11 -6.55
C GLY A 129 11.38 -17.99 -7.37
N TRP A 130 10.90 -19.10 -7.93
CA TRP A 130 9.62 -19.12 -8.65
C TRP A 130 8.42 -18.83 -7.75
N SER A 131 8.44 -19.31 -6.50
CA SER A 131 7.35 -19.04 -5.56
C SER A 131 7.21 -17.55 -5.23
N PHE A 132 8.33 -16.86 -4.97
CA PHE A 132 8.32 -15.42 -4.68
C PHE A 132 7.96 -14.59 -5.92
N MET A 133 8.43 -14.97 -7.12
CA MET A 133 7.96 -14.32 -8.35
C MET A 133 6.44 -14.45 -8.51
N LEU A 134 5.88 -15.65 -8.29
CA LEU A 134 4.45 -15.87 -8.40
C LEU A 134 3.65 -15.07 -7.36
N VAL A 135 4.21 -14.83 -6.17
CA VAL A 135 3.61 -13.97 -5.14
C VAL A 135 3.70 -12.48 -5.49
N SER A 136 4.74 -12.04 -6.19
CA SER A 136 4.88 -10.64 -6.60
C SER A 136 3.79 -10.20 -7.60
N LEU A 137 3.28 -11.12 -8.42
CA LEU A 137 2.26 -10.84 -9.43
C LEU A 137 0.91 -10.38 -8.84
N PRO A 138 0.28 -11.08 -7.87
CA PRO A 138 -0.92 -10.59 -7.21
C PRO A 138 -0.66 -9.32 -6.37
N MET A 139 0.54 -9.11 -5.83
CA MET A 139 0.90 -7.85 -5.17
C MET A 139 0.86 -6.69 -6.17
N TYR A 140 1.46 -6.88 -7.35
CA TYR A 140 1.44 -5.88 -8.41
C TYR A 140 0.01 -5.56 -8.85
N VAL A 141 -0.81 -6.59 -9.09
CA VAL A 141 -2.23 -6.44 -9.44
C VAL A 141 -3.01 -5.70 -8.34
N ALA A 142 -2.80 -6.05 -7.07
CA ALA A 142 -3.46 -5.38 -5.95
C ALA A 142 -3.07 -3.90 -5.85
N SER A 143 -1.80 -3.55 -6.06
CA SER A 143 -1.33 -2.15 -6.08
C SER A 143 -1.90 -1.33 -7.25
N TYR A 144 -2.11 -1.98 -8.39
CA TYR A 144 -2.78 -1.35 -9.52
C TYR A 144 -4.27 -1.08 -9.21
N PHE A 145 -4.97 -2.06 -8.63
CA PHE A 145 -6.36 -1.90 -8.24
C PHE A 145 -6.56 -0.83 -7.16
N SER A 146 -5.67 -0.74 -6.17
CA SER A 146 -5.74 0.32 -5.15
C SER A 146 -5.58 1.70 -5.77
N THR A 147 -4.65 1.85 -6.72
CA THR A 147 -4.44 3.12 -7.45
C THR A 147 -5.67 3.51 -8.26
N MET A 148 -6.26 2.56 -9.00
CA MET A 148 -7.50 2.81 -9.74
C MET A 148 -8.66 3.21 -8.83
N ARG A 149 -8.74 2.63 -7.63
CA ARG A 149 -9.76 3.01 -6.65
C ARG A 149 -9.56 4.44 -6.15
N ILE A 150 -8.33 4.85 -5.85
CA ILE A 150 -8.02 6.23 -5.43
C ILE A 150 -8.37 7.23 -6.53
N LYS A 151 -8.01 6.93 -7.78
CA LYS A 151 -8.33 7.78 -8.94
C LYS A 151 -9.84 8.01 -9.10
N ARG A 152 -10.68 7.02 -8.81
CA ARG A 152 -12.14 7.19 -8.83
C ARG A 152 -12.63 8.15 -7.73
N TYR A 153 -12.03 8.11 -6.55
CA TYR A 153 -12.37 9.03 -5.47
C TYR A 153 -11.95 10.47 -5.79
N ASP A 154 -10.82 10.64 -6.46
CA ASP A 154 -10.31 11.95 -6.90
C ASP A 154 -11.28 12.65 -7.89
N ILE A 155 -11.73 11.91 -8.91
CA ILE A 155 -12.73 12.41 -9.87
C ILE A 155 -14.03 12.84 -9.17
N SER A 156 -14.51 12.03 -8.22
CA SER A 156 -15.71 12.35 -7.45
C SER A 156 -15.53 13.59 -6.59
N TYR A 157 -14.35 13.79 -6.01
CA TYR A 157 -14.06 14.96 -5.19
C TYR A 157 -14.00 16.24 -6.04
N ALA A 158 -13.38 16.17 -7.22
CA ALA A 158 -13.34 17.28 -8.17
C ALA A 158 -14.75 17.72 -8.62
N GLN A 159 -15.63 16.76 -8.92
CA GLN A 159 -17.02 17.03 -9.30
C GLN A 159 -17.79 17.75 -8.19
N ILE A 160 -17.67 17.28 -6.95
CA ILE A 160 -18.31 17.91 -5.79
C ILE A 160 -17.81 19.36 -5.63
N LYS A 161 -16.51 19.60 -5.80
CA LYS A 161 -15.91 20.94 -5.72
C LYS A 161 -16.44 21.87 -6.82
N GLU A 162 -16.64 21.36 -8.03
CA GLU A 162 -17.27 22.11 -9.13
C GLU A 162 -18.73 22.44 -8.84
N GLU A 163 -19.49 21.54 -8.25
CA GLU A 163 -20.89 21.78 -7.88
C GLU A 163 -21.02 22.84 -6.79
N PHE A 164 -20.17 22.79 -5.75
CA PHE A 164 -20.13 23.83 -4.72
C PHE A 164 -19.76 25.20 -5.31
N ARG A 165 -18.80 25.24 -6.23
CA ARG A 165 -18.43 26.48 -6.91
C ARG A 165 -19.57 27.02 -7.79
N LYS A 166 -20.31 26.16 -8.50
CA LYS A 166 -21.49 26.58 -9.27
C LYS A 166 -22.59 27.13 -8.36
N MET A 167 -22.82 26.52 -7.20
CA MET A 167 -23.77 27.03 -6.20
C MET A 167 -23.36 28.40 -5.68
N SER A 168 -22.08 28.62 -5.34
CA SER A 168 -21.61 29.94 -4.90
C SER A 168 -21.67 31.01 -6.00
N GLU A 169 -21.42 30.62 -7.26
CA GLU A 169 -21.57 31.53 -8.41
C GLU A 169 -23.04 31.88 -8.69
N VAL A 170 -23.97 30.93 -8.50
CA VAL A 170 -25.42 31.17 -8.60
C VAL A 170 -25.90 32.06 -7.46
N GLU A 171 -25.43 31.84 -6.23
CA GLU A 171 -25.71 32.70 -5.08
C GLU A 171 -25.22 34.14 -5.34
N ALA A 172 -23.97 34.31 -5.78
CA ALA A 172 -23.41 35.61 -6.14
C ALA A 172 -24.14 36.30 -7.29
N LYS A 173 -24.72 35.55 -8.24
CA LYS A 173 -25.60 36.11 -9.29
C LYS A 173 -26.99 36.43 -8.76
N ASN A 174 -27.55 35.63 -7.86
CA ASN A 174 -28.85 35.88 -7.24
C ASN A 174 -28.85 37.14 -6.35
N TYR A 175 -27.68 37.57 -5.85
CA TYR A 175 -27.51 38.89 -5.21
C TYR A 175 -27.79 40.08 -6.15
N THR A 176 -28.01 39.86 -7.46
CA THR A 176 -28.47 40.92 -8.37
C THR A 176 -29.99 41.09 -8.42
N ASP A 177 -30.77 40.22 -7.76
CA ASP A 177 -32.19 40.45 -7.50
C ASP A 177 -32.39 40.91 -6.05
N PRO A 178 -32.62 42.22 -5.81
CA PRO A 178 -32.82 42.77 -4.47
C PRO A 178 -33.99 42.14 -3.70
N ARG A 179 -34.86 41.37 -4.36
CA ARG A 179 -35.99 40.66 -3.73
C ARG A 179 -35.61 39.35 -3.05
N LEU A 180 -34.42 38.82 -3.34
CA LEU A 180 -33.96 37.53 -2.82
C LEU A 180 -32.78 37.68 -1.85
N SER A 181 -32.51 38.89 -1.36
CA SER A 181 -31.49 39.10 -0.35
C SER A 181 -31.86 38.34 0.93
N PRO A 182 -31.01 37.44 1.44
CA PRO A 182 -31.30 36.75 2.68
C PRO A 182 -31.38 37.78 3.82
N ILE A 183 -32.57 37.91 4.40
CA ILE A 183 -32.81 38.74 5.57
C ILE A 183 -32.06 38.08 6.73
N SER A 184 -31.10 38.79 7.31
CA SER A 184 -30.38 38.33 8.50
C SER A 184 -31.30 38.45 9.72
N GLY A 185 -31.95 37.36 10.10
CA GLY A 185 -32.84 37.31 11.26
C GLY A 185 -32.76 35.96 11.97
N ILE A 186 -33.05 35.97 13.28
CA ILE A 186 -33.25 34.74 14.07
C ILE A 186 -34.60 34.14 13.64
N PRO A 187 -34.76 32.80 13.54
CA PRO A 187 -36.06 32.21 13.20
C PRO A 187 -37.15 32.71 14.16
N GLY A 188 -38.09 33.51 13.64
CA GLY A 188 -39.14 34.17 14.44
C GLY A 188 -39.09 35.70 14.45
N ASP A 189 -38.04 36.31 13.92
CA ASP A 189 -37.85 37.75 13.81
C ASP A 189 -38.23 38.25 12.39
N TRP A 190 -39.50 38.08 12.03
CA TRP A 190 -40.04 38.61 10.78
C TRP A 190 -40.47 40.06 11.02
N GLU A 191 -39.92 41.02 10.28
CA GLU A 191 -40.41 42.39 10.35
C GLU A 191 -41.88 42.45 9.88
N ASP A 192 -42.77 43.08 10.66
CA ASP A 192 -44.22 43.17 10.43
C ASP A 192 -44.62 43.79 9.07
N GLU A 193 -43.66 44.27 8.29
CA GLU A 193 -43.84 44.88 6.97
C GLU A 193 -43.92 43.85 5.82
N ASP A 194 -43.57 42.59 6.07
CA ASP A 194 -43.48 41.56 5.01
C ASP A 194 -44.83 40.90 4.68
N PHE A 195 -45.89 41.23 5.44
CA PHE A 195 -47.24 40.88 5.05
C PHE A 195 -47.79 41.95 4.12
N ILE A 196 -48.02 41.58 2.87
CA ILE A 196 -48.84 42.35 1.91
C ILE A 196 -50.19 42.62 2.59
N LYS A 197 -50.35 43.78 3.24
CA LYS A 197 -51.65 44.24 3.70
C LYS A 197 -52.51 44.39 2.45
N PRO A 198 -53.61 43.63 2.29
CA PRO A 198 -54.52 43.90 1.20
C PRO A 198 -54.98 45.36 1.35
N LYS A 199 -54.71 46.18 0.33
CA LYS A 199 -55.19 47.56 0.29
C LYS A 199 -56.71 47.54 0.39
N GLY A 200 -57.22 47.95 1.55
CA GLY A 200 -58.60 48.36 1.76
C GLY A 200 -59.58 47.24 2.05
N VAL A 201 -59.81 46.99 3.34
CA VAL A 201 -61.14 47.05 3.99
C VAL A 201 -60.95 47.66 5.37
#